data_AF-A0A0N4VXR2-F1
#
_entry.id   AF-A0A0N4VXR2-F1
#
_cell.length_a   1.000
_cell.length_b   1.000
_cell.length_c   1.000
_cell.angle_alpha   90.00
_cell.angle_beta   90.00
_cell.angle_gamma   90.00
#
_symmetry.space_group_name_H-M   'P 1'
#
loop_
_entity.id
_entity.type
_entity.pdbx_description
1 polymer ?
#
loop_
_entity_poly.entity_id
_entity_poly.type
_entity_poly.pdbx_seq_one_letter_code
_entity_poly.pdbx_strand_id
1 'polypeptide(L)' 'LPDADEFGECFAKSESDWWMVLKKVNSRLLCLLLPPSSNQQSLSDIQSRTLGIIKTHFEAIFLN' A
#
# COMPACT_ATOMS: atom_id res chain seq x y z
N LEU A 1 -19.94 -0.20 19.31
CA LEU A 1 -18.60 -0.67 18.91
C LEU A 1 -18.39 -0.27 17.45
N PRO A 2 -17.76 0.87 17.15
CA PRO A 2 -17.47 1.23 15.77
C PRO A 2 -16.01 0.92 15.37
N ASP A 3 -15.34 0.00 16.07
CA ASP A 3 -14.01 -0.52 15.74
C ASP A 3 -14.08 -1.79 14.86
N ALA A 4 -15.18 -1.96 14.12
CA ALA A 4 -15.35 -3.11 13.23
C ALA A 4 -14.63 -2.82 11.90
N ASP A 5 -13.41 -3.36 11.80
CA ASP A 5 -12.65 -3.62 10.58
C ASP A 5 -12.27 -2.39 9.73
N GLU A 6 -11.36 -1.55 10.23
CA GLU A 6 -10.44 -0.91 9.29
C GLU A 6 -9.56 -2.00 8.68
N PHE A 7 -9.68 -2.25 7.37
CA PHE A 7 -8.88 -3.23 6.62
C PHE A 7 -7.35 -3.06 6.82
N GLY A 8 -6.90 -1.90 7.33
CA GLY A 8 -5.51 -1.59 7.61
C GLY A 8 -4.71 -1.42 6.32
N GLU A 9 -4.34 -2.54 5.71
CA GLU A 9 -3.62 -2.58 4.43
C GLU A 9 -3.90 -3.86 3.61
N CYS A 10 -4.01 -3.70 2.29
CA CYS A 10 -4.20 -4.77 1.29
C CYS A 10 -3.10 -4.73 0.25
N PHE A 11 -2.67 -5.90 -0.20
CA PHE A 11 -1.74 -6.06 -1.31
C PHE A 11 -2.29 -7.12 -2.26
N ALA A 12 -2.55 -6.73 -3.50
CA ALA A 12 -3.00 -7.63 -4.55
C ALA A 12 -2.06 -7.53 -5.75
N LYS A 13 -1.67 -8.68 -6.30
CA LYS A 13 -0.91 -8.77 -7.54
C LYS A 13 -1.83 -9.21 -8.66
N SER A 14 -1.83 -8.46 -9.77
CA SER A 14 -2.54 -8.84 -10.99
C SER A 14 -1.76 -9.90 -11.79
N GLU A 15 -2.43 -10.54 -12.75
CA GLU A 15 -1.81 -11.47 -13.70
C GLU A 15 -0.75 -10.79 -14.58
N SER A 16 -0.87 -9.48 -14.82
CA SER A 16 0.10 -8.67 -15.57
C SER A 16 1.24 -8.16 -14.68
N ASP A 17 1.44 -8.74 -13.49
CA ASP A 17 2.47 -8.38 -12.50
C ASP A 17 2.38 -6.96 -11.90
N TRP A 18 1.31 -6.21 -12.18
CA TRP A 18 1.02 -4.96 -11.47
C TRP A 18 0.62 -5.25 -10.03
N TRP A 19 1.04 -4.36 -9.12
CA TRP A 19 0.61 -4.40 -7.74
C TRP A 19 -0.39 -3.30 -7.44
N MET A 20 -1.47 -3.68 -6.77
CA MET A 20 -2.42 -2.75 -6.16
C MET A 20 -2.25 -2.81 -4.65
N VAL A 21 -2.01 -1.66 -4.05
CA VAL A 21 -1.86 -1.51 -2.60
C VAL A 21 -2.94 -0.56 -2.09
N LEU A 22 -3.69 -1.01 -1.09
CA LEU A 22 -4.70 -0.18 -0.42
C LEU A 22 -4.29 -0.01 1.03
N LYS A 23 -4.28 1.22 1.55
CA LYS A 23 -4.05 1.49 2.97
C LYS A 23 -5.11 2.44 3.49
N LYS A 24 -5.79 2.07 4.59
CA LYS A 24 -6.78 2.91 5.26
C LYS A 24 -6.29 3.26 6.66
N VAL A 25 -6.20 4.55 6.96
CA VAL A 25 -5.82 5.05 8.30
C VAL A 25 -6.59 6.34 8.55
N ASN A 26 -7.16 6.53 9.74
CA ASN A 26 -7.81 7.78 10.15
C ASN A 26 -8.91 8.24 9.15
N SER A 27 -9.73 7.32 8.66
CA SER A 27 -10.75 7.59 7.61
C SER A 27 -10.20 8.10 6.27
N ARG A 28 -8.88 7.97 6.03
CA ARG A 28 -8.22 8.30 4.77
C ARG A 28 -7.83 7.02 4.06
N LEU A 29 -7.92 7.04 2.72
CA LEU A 29 -7.58 5.89 1.87
C LEU A 29 -6.44 6.28 0.93
N LEU A 30 -5.40 5.46 0.88
CA LEU A 30 -4.34 5.50 -0.13
C LEU A 30 -4.48 4.28 -1.04
N CYS A 31 -4.54 4.51 -2.35
CA CYS A 31 -4.46 3.46 -3.37
C CYS A 31 -3.22 3.70 -4.22
N LEU A 32 -2.31 2.73 -4.26
CA LEU A 32 -1.11 2.77 -5.11
C LEU A 32 -1.21 1.68 -6.17
N LEU A 33 -0.98 2.07 -7.42
CA LEU A 33 -0.77 1.15 -8.54
C LEU A 33 0.73 1.17 -8.85
N LEU A 34 1.42 0.08 -8.56
CA LEU A 34 2.84 -0.05 -8.82
C LEU A 34 3.03 -0.87 -10.10
N PRO A 35 3.80 -0.34 -11.07
CA PRO A 35 4.03 -1.03 -12.32
C PRO A 35 4.88 -2.30 -12.11
N PRO A 36 4.81 -3.26 -13.04
CA PRO A 36 5.66 -4.43 -13.05
C PRO A 36 7.12 -3.99 -13.04
N SER A 37 7.93 -4.65 -12.21
CA SER A 37 9.38 -4.50 -12.22
C SER A 37 10.02 -5.64 -12.99
N SER A 38 11.14 -5.36 -13.66
CA SER A 38 11.95 -6.36 -14.38
C SER A 38 12.42 -7.52 -13.49
N ASN A 39 12.49 -7.30 -12.18
CA ASN A 39 12.75 -8.33 -11.18
C ASN A 39 11.41 -8.77 -10.57
N GLN A 40 11.19 -10.07 -10.44
CA GLN A 40 10.04 -10.61 -9.71
C GLN A 40 10.08 -10.09 -8.26
N GLN A 41 9.33 -9.01 -7.98
CA GLN A 41 9.25 -8.43 -6.65
C GLN A 41 8.41 -9.33 -5.74
N SER A 42 9.00 -9.73 -4.62
CA SER A 42 8.30 -10.41 -3.56
C SER A 42 7.32 -9.46 -2.88
N LEU A 43 6.35 -10.00 -2.13
CA LEU A 43 5.41 -9.17 -1.36
C LEU A 43 6.16 -8.24 -0.38
N SER A 44 7.26 -8.71 0.24
CA SER A 44 8.08 -7.91 1.15
C SER A 44 8.77 -6.73 0.47
N ASP A 45 9.19 -6.89 -0.79
CA ASP A 45 9.78 -5.78 -1.56
C ASP A 45 8.75 -4.69 -1.81
N ILE A 46 7.52 -5.10 -2.14
CA ILE A 46 6.39 -4.20 -2.39
C ILE A 46 5.97 -3.49 -1.11
N GLN A 47 5.92 -4.19 0.02
CA GLN A 47 5.66 -3.59 1.33
C GLN A 47 6.71 -2.53 1.67
N SER A 48 8.00 -2.84 1.49
CA SER A 48 9.10 -1.91 1.76
C SER A 48 9.05 -0.68 0.84
N ARG A 49 8.79 -0.89 -0.45
CA ARG A 49 8.61 0.20 -1.43
C ARG A 49 7.40 1.08 -1.10
N THR A 50 6.28 0.47 -0.74
CA THR A 50 5.06 1.17 -0.30
C THR A 50 5.36 2.05 0.91
N LEU A 51 6.04 1.51 1.92
CA LEU A 51 6.42 2.26 3.11
C LEU A 51 7.33 3.45 2.75
N GLY A 52 8.29 3.26 1.83
CA GLY A 52 9.14 4.33 1.33
C GLY A 52 8.37 5.45 0.63
N ILE A 53 7.38 5.10 -0.21
CA ILE A 53 6.49 6.07 -0.87
C ILE A 53 5.66 6.83 0.17
N ILE A 54 5.10 6.13 1.15
CA ILE A 54 4.31 6.76 2.22
C ILE A 54 5.15 7.75 3.01
N LYS A 55 6.34 7.35 3.48
CA LYS A 55 7.23 8.24 4.22
C LYS A 55 7.67 9.46 3.41
N THR A 56 7.97 9.27 2.12
CA THR A 56 8.47 10.38 1.28
C THR A 56 7.38 11.36 0.88
N HIS A 57 6.14 10.89 0.64
CA HIS A 57 5.11 11.70 -0.02
C HIS A 57 3.80 11.85 0.76
N PHE A 58 3.53 10.97 1.71
CA PHE A 58 2.23 10.89 2.39
C PHE A 58 2.34 10.83 3.92
N GLU A 59 3.51 11.13 4.49
CA GLU A 59 3.79 11.03 5.93
C GLU A 59 2.82 11.88 6.75
N ALA A 60 2.66 13.15 6.39
CA ALA A 60 1.71 14.06 7.05
C ALA A 60 0.23 13.62 6.94
N ILE A 61 -0.08 12.68 6.05
CA ILE A 61 -1.44 12.21 5.82
C ILE A 61 -1.74 10.93 6.60
N PHE A 62 -0.76 10.01 6.75
CA PHE A 62 -0.96 8.65 7.25
C PHE A 62 -0.09 8.25 8.45
N LEU A 63 0.89 9.06 8.87
CA LEU A 63 1.83 8.73 9.95
C LEU A 63 1.81 9.74 11.13
N ASN A 64 0.83 10.66 11.15
CA ASN A 64 0.56 11.54 12.29
C ASN A 64 -0.26 10.84 13.36
#